data_AF-A0A926LCW9-F1
#
_entry.id   AF-A0A926LCW9-F1
#
_cell.length_a   1.000
_cell.length_b   1.000
_cell.length_c   1.000
_cell.angle_alpha   90.00
_cell.angle_beta   90.00
_cell.angle_gamma   90.00
#
_symmetry.space_group_name_H-M   'P 1'
#
loop_
_entity.id
_entity.type
_entity.pdbx_description
1 polymer ?
#
loop_
_entity_poly.entity_id
_entity_poly.type
_entity_poly.pdbx_seq_one_letter_code
_entity_poly.pdbx_strand_id
1 'polypeptide(L)'
;ATILLTEAPAPKVRDRQTGEIAKDAMTGEALMTVGVVYIDEGESSLIQVTVAESGVTEGLTVGAPVSLPGLVARPWQSVFNGRERHGIAYRATAVAPGAFSMAQAG
;
A
#
# COMPACT_ATOMS: atom_id res chain seq x y z
N ALA A 1 -1.43 5.46 -16.18
CA ALA A 1 -1.27 4.39 -15.17
C ALA A 1 -2.60 3.77 -14.74
N THR A 2 -2.60 2.46 -14.51
CA THR A 2 -3.66 1.68 -13.87
C THR A 2 -3.12 1.05 -12.59
N ILE A 3 -3.88 1.08 -11.50
CA ILE A 3 -3.51 0.44 -10.22
C ILE A 3 -4.58 -0.59 -9.88
N LEU A 4 -4.19 -1.86 -9.76
CA LEU A 4 -5.11 -2.95 -9.40
C LEU A 4 -4.76 -3.50 -8.03
N LEU A 5 -5.78 -3.82 -7.23
CA LEU A 5 -5.59 -4.49 -5.94
C LEU A 5 -5.18 -5.94 -6.17
N THR A 6 -4.06 -6.37 -5.60
CA THR A 6 -3.58 -7.76 -5.67
C THR A 6 -3.74 -8.50 -4.36
N GLU A 7 -3.72 -7.77 -3.24
CA GLU A 7 -3.93 -8.32 -1.89
C GLU A 7 -4.89 -7.40 -1.12
N ALA A 8 -5.93 -7.99 -0.54
CA ALA A 8 -6.90 -7.26 0.28
C ALA A 8 -6.23 -6.59 1.49
N PRO A 9 -6.81 -5.50 2.04
CA PRO A 9 -6.29 -4.88 3.25
C PRO A 9 -6.16 -5.89 4.38
N ALA A 10 -4.97 -5.95 4.97
CA ALA A 10 -4.68 -6.78 6.13
C ALA A 10 -3.90 -5.99 7.19
N PRO A 11 -4.06 -6.31 8.49
CA PRO A 11 -3.28 -5.68 9.54
C PRO A 11 -1.78 -5.81 9.30
N LYS A 12 -1.06 -4.69 9.40
CA LYS A 12 0.38 -4.66 9.25
C LYS A 12 1.06 -5.23 10.49
N VAL A 13 1.49 -6.47 10.43
CA VAL A 13 2.21 -7.12 11.53
C VAL A 13 3.61 -6.52 11.69
N ARG A 14 3.88 -5.90 12.84
CA ARG A 14 5.21 -5.38 13.23
C ARG A 14 6.10 -6.50 13.73
N ASP A 15 5.56 -7.38 14.57
CA ASP A 15 6.27 -8.54 15.11
C ASP A 15 5.46 -9.80 14.86
N ARG A 16 6.03 -10.72 14.06
CA ARG A 16 5.37 -11.96 13.67
C ARG A 16 5.38 -13.03 14.77
N GLN A 17 6.24 -12.92 15.77
CA GLN A 17 6.27 -13.87 16.89
C GLN A 17 5.14 -13.59 17.88
N THR A 18 4.86 -12.31 18.13
CA THR A 18 3.85 -11.86 19.09
C THR A 18 2.51 -11.53 18.43
N GLY A 19 2.49 -11.29 17.11
CA GLY A 19 1.32 -10.80 16.41
C GLY A 19 1.07 -9.30 16.60
N GLU A 20 2.03 -8.55 17.14
CA GLU A 20 1.90 -7.11 17.36
C GLU A 20 1.58 -6.40 16.03
N ILE A 21 0.49 -5.64 16.01
CA ILE A 21 0.10 -4.80 14.87
C ILE A 21 0.80 -3.45 14.96
N ALA A 22 1.38 -3.03 13.83
CA ALA A 22 2.01 -1.73 13.70
C ALA A 22 0.96 -0.63 13.87
N LYS A 23 1.31 0.41 14.62
CA LYS A 23 0.47 1.58 14.84
C LYS A 23 1.08 2.81 14.21
N ASP A 24 0.23 3.72 13.74
CA ASP A 24 0.66 5.05 13.31
C ASP A 24 1.20 5.83 14.52
N ALA A 25 2.39 6.42 14.37
CA ALA A 25 3.08 7.05 15.48
C ALA A 25 2.41 8.34 15.98
N MET A 26 1.60 9.00 15.15
CA MET A 26 0.93 10.26 15.51
C MET A 26 -0.46 10.02 16.09
N THR A 27 -1.21 9.09 15.51
CA THR A 27 -2.62 8.84 15.84
C THR A 27 -2.83 7.62 16.73
N GLY A 28 -1.88 6.68 16.77
CA GLY A 28 -2.01 5.42 17.50
C GLY A 28 -2.90 4.38 16.80
N GLU A 29 -3.42 4.70 15.62
CA GLU A 29 -4.30 3.84 14.84
C GLU A 29 -3.56 2.63 14.27
N ALA A 30 -4.25 1.49 14.13
CA ALA A 30 -3.68 0.33 13.47
C ALA A 30 -3.35 0.65 12.00
N LEU A 31 -2.20 0.17 11.56
CA LEU A 31 -1.78 0.26 10.17
C LEU A 31 -2.21 -1.00 9.42
N MET A 32 -2.66 -0.79 8.20
CA MET A 32 -3.01 -1.83 7.24
C MET A 32 -2.01 -1.84 6.10
N THR A 33 -1.82 -3.00 5.48
CA THR A 33 -1.11 -3.16 4.22
C THR A 33 -2.06 -3.64 3.14
N VAL A 34 -1.91 -3.06 1.94
CA VAL A 34 -2.55 -3.52 0.71
C VAL A 34 -1.50 -3.78 -0.35
N GLY A 35 -1.67 -4.87 -1.08
CA GLY A 35 -0.85 -5.17 -2.25
C GLY A 35 -1.51 -4.60 -3.49
N VAL A 36 -0.74 -3.89 -4.32
CA VAL A 36 -1.21 -3.40 -5.61
C VAL A 36 -0.21 -3.71 -6.72
N VAL A 37 -0.69 -3.81 -7.94
CA VAL A 37 0.14 -3.70 -9.14
C VAL A 37 -0.08 -2.34 -9.76
N TYR A 38 1.00 -1.59 -9.97
CA TYR A 38 1.04 -0.37 -10.77
C TYR A 38 1.42 -0.74 -12.19
N ILE A 39 0.62 -0.34 -13.18
CA ILE A 39 0.84 -0.63 -14.60
C ILE A 39 0.86 0.70 -15.35
N ASP A 40 1.95 0.98 -16.05
CA ASP A 40 2.10 2.19 -16.85
C ASP A 40 3.09 1.96 -17.98
N GLU A 41 2.77 2.46 -19.18
CA GLU A 41 3.64 2.40 -20.37
C GLU A 41 4.24 1.01 -20.70
N GLY A 42 3.50 -0.07 -20.40
CA GLY A 42 3.95 -1.44 -20.66
C GLY A 42 4.82 -2.06 -19.56
N GLU A 43 5.13 -1.30 -18.51
CA GLU A 43 5.79 -1.78 -17.31
C GLU A 43 4.79 -2.05 -16.18
N SER A 44 5.13 -3.00 -15.31
CA SER A 44 4.34 -3.32 -14.13
C SER A 44 5.21 -3.51 -12.90
N SER A 45 4.79 -2.97 -11.76
CA SER A 45 5.47 -3.11 -10.48
C SER A 45 4.50 -3.53 -9.38
N LEU A 46 4.86 -4.55 -8.60
CA LEU A 46 4.16 -4.92 -7.38
C LEU A 46 4.61 -4.03 -6.22
N ILE A 47 3.65 -3.44 -5.52
CA ILE A 47 3.88 -2.48 -4.46
C ILE A 47 3.03 -2.83 -3.25
N GLN A 48 3.66 -2.85 -2.07
CA GLN A 48 2.96 -2.91 -0.79
C GLN A 48 2.79 -1.49 -0.26
N VAL A 49 1.54 -1.07 -0.09
CA VAL A 49 1.18 0.28 0.38
C VAL A 49 0.66 0.19 1.80
N THR A 50 1.19 1.03 2.68
CA THR A 50 0.67 1.18 4.05
C THR A 50 -0.40 2.26 4.10
N VAL A 51 -1.53 1.98 4.77
CA VAL A 51 -2.60 2.95 5.07
C VAL A 51 -3.01 2.83 6.53
N ALA A 52 -3.63 3.87 7.09
CA ALA A 52 -4.29 3.75 8.39
C ALA A 52 -5.59 2.94 8.23
N GLU A 53 -6.05 2.26 9.28
CA GLU A 53 -7.27 1.43 9.24
C GLU A 53 -8.50 2.21 8.76
N SER A 54 -8.71 3.42 9.26
CA SER A 54 -9.78 4.36 8.85
C SER A 54 -9.67 4.84 7.41
N GLY A 55 -8.49 4.69 6.78
CA GLY A 55 -8.26 4.99 5.38
C GLY A 55 -8.69 3.85 4.44
N VAL A 56 -9.13 2.69 4.96
CA VAL A 56 -9.60 1.57 4.15
C VAL A 56 -11.09 1.73 3.86
N THR A 57 -11.43 1.97 2.59
CA THR A 57 -12.83 2.05 2.16
C THR A 57 -13.43 0.66 1.96
N GLU A 58 -14.75 0.52 2.16
CA GLU A 58 -15.48 -0.70 1.82
C GLU A 58 -15.53 -0.95 0.30
N GLY A 59 -15.91 -2.17 -0.09
CA GLY A 59 -16.10 -2.53 -1.51
C GLY A 59 -14.82 -2.83 -2.29
N LEU A 60 -13.67 -2.93 -1.62
CA LEU A 60 -12.41 -3.33 -2.25
C LEU A 60 -12.46 -4.79 -2.70
N THR A 61 -12.13 -5.04 -3.95
CA THR A 61 -12.13 -6.38 -4.56
C THR A 61 -10.78 -6.64 -5.21
N VAL A 62 -10.17 -7.80 -4.95
CA VAL A 62 -8.92 -8.20 -5.61
C VAL A 62 -9.14 -8.30 -7.13
N GLY A 63 -8.19 -7.79 -7.90
CA GLY A 63 -8.26 -7.65 -9.35
C GLY A 63 -8.99 -6.39 -9.83
N ALA A 64 -9.70 -5.68 -8.94
CA ALA A 64 -10.38 -4.43 -9.29
C ALA A 64 -9.42 -3.23 -9.24
N PRO A 65 -9.69 -2.17 -10.02
CA PRO A 65 -8.94 -0.93 -9.94
C PRO A 65 -9.16 -0.25 -8.59
N VAL A 66 -8.09 0.36 -8.08
CA VAL A 66 -8.12 1.12 -6.82
C VAL A 66 -7.46 2.49 -7.00
N SER A 67 -7.89 3.44 -6.17
CA SER A 67 -7.25 4.74 -6.02
C SER A 67 -6.53 4.80 -4.68
N LEU A 68 -5.38 5.47 -4.67
CA LEU A 68 -4.52 5.67 -3.48
C LEU A 68 -4.29 7.17 -3.22
N PRO A 69 -5.29 7.90 -2.69
CA PRO A 69 -5.12 9.31 -2.36
C PRO A 69 -3.92 9.54 -1.45
N GLY A 70 -3.20 10.64 -1.70
CA GLY A 70 -2.05 11.03 -0.89
C GLY A 70 -0.91 10.00 -0.88
N LEU A 71 -0.79 9.17 -1.93
CA LEU A 71 0.31 8.23 -2.07
C LEU A 71 1.64 8.99 -2.09
N VAL A 72 2.52 8.64 -1.16
CA VAL A 72 3.89 9.13 -1.06
C VAL A 72 4.85 7.96 -1.04
N ALA A 73 5.99 8.14 -1.69
CA ALA A 73 7.11 7.22 -1.68
C ALA A 73 8.26 7.86 -0.90
N ARG A 74 8.75 7.19 0.14
CA ARG A 74 9.85 7.69 0.97
C ARG A 74 10.98 6.66 1.00
N PRO A 75 12.21 7.04 0.64
CA PRO A 75 13.36 6.15 0.84
C PRO A 75 13.58 5.94 2.35
N TRP A 76 14.03 4.75 2.71
CA TRP A 76 14.47 4.44 4.06
C TRP A 76 15.70 3.54 4.01
N GLN A 77 16.44 3.58 5.11
CA GLN A 77 17.58 2.73 5.39
C GLN A 77 17.55 2.36 6.88
N SER A 78 17.84 1.12 7.21
CA SER A 78 17.94 0.63 8.59
C SER A 78 18.97 -0.48 8.67
N VAL A 79 19.63 -0.60 9.82
CA VAL A 79 20.44 -1.78 10.13
C VAL A 79 19.60 -2.72 11.00
N PHE A 80 19.49 -3.99 10.61
CA PHE A 80 18.79 -5.01 11.37
C PHE A 80 19.66 -6.27 11.47
N ASN A 81 19.99 -6.70 12.68
CA ASN A 81 20.95 -7.78 12.96
C ASN A 81 22.29 -7.60 12.23
N GLY A 82 22.82 -6.37 12.24
CA GLY A 82 24.09 -6.03 11.59
C GLY A 82 24.05 -6.02 10.05
N ARG A 83 22.90 -6.26 9.42
CA ARG A 83 22.72 -6.14 7.97
C ARG A 83 22.00 -4.85 7.64
N GLU A 84 22.56 -4.09 6.72
CA GLU A 84 21.90 -2.93 6.14
C GLU A 84 20.70 -3.38 5.29
N ARG A 85 19.59 -2.67 5.44
CA ARG A 85 18.39 -2.79 4.62
C ARG A 85 18.04 -1.40 4.15
N HIS A 86 17.62 -1.29 2.91
CA HIS A 86 17.08 -0.07 2.34
C HIS A 86 15.88 -0.41 1.47
N GLY A 87 15.11 0.60 1.12
CA GLY A 87 14.02 0.46 0.18
C GLY A 87 13.17 1.71 0.10
N ILE A 88 12.04 1.58 -0.57
CA ILE A 88 11.01 2.61 -0.64
C ILE A 88 9.83 2.16 0.21
N ALA A 89 9.42 3.01 1.14
CA ALA A 89 8.16 2.86 1.86
C ALA A 89 7.08 3.64 1.13
N TYR A 90 6.04 2.93 0.71
CA TYR A 90 4.85 3.52 0.11
C TYR A 90 3.77 3.69 1.16
N ARG A 91 3.23 4.90 1.28
CA ARG A 91 2.15 5.22 2.20
C ARG A 91 1.10 6.05 1.48
N ALA A 92 -0.17 5.70 1.64
CA ALA A 92 -1.29 6.52 1.18
C ALA A 92 -2.13 6.98 2.37
N THR A 93 -2.95 8.00 2.17
CA THR A 93 -3.91 8.44 3.18
C THR A 93 -5.14 7.53 3.20
N ALA A 94 -5.52 6.98 2.05
CA ALA A 94 -6.62 6.05 1.91
C ALA A 94 -6.41 5.06 0.75
N VAL A 95 -7.21 4.01 0.74
CA VAL A 95 -7.43 3.12 -0.40
C VAL A 95 -8.93 3.04 -0.67
N ALA A 96 -9.32 3.25 -1.92
CA ALA A 96 -10.72 3.28 -2.34
C ALA A 96 -10.89 2.56 -3.68
N PRO A 97 -12.10 2.05 -3.99
CA PRO A 97 -12.42 1.60 -5.34
C PRO A 97 -12.07 2.68 -6.37
N GLY A 98 -11.35 2.27 -7.40
CA GLY A 98 -10.96 3.13 -8.52
C GLY A 98 -11.81 2.83 -9.74
N ALA A 99 -11.52 3.56 -10.82
CA ALA A 99 -11.99 3.22 -12.15
C ALA A 99 -10.79 2.82 -13.00
N PHE A 100 -11.01 1.94 -13.97
CA PHE A 100 -10.03 1.80 -15.06
C PHE A 100 -9.93 3.15 -15.76
N SER A 101 -8.73 3.70 -15.84
CA SER A 101 -8.51 4.84 -16.71
C SER A 101 -8.62 4.34 -18.14
N MET A 102 -9.76 4.59 -18.79
CA MET A 102 -9.86 4.44 -20.23
C MET A 102 -8.96 5.51 -20.84
N ALA A 103 -7.77 5.11 -21.29
CA ALA A 103 -6.99 5.97 -22.18
C ALA A 103 -7.90 6.35 -23.36
N GLN A 104 -8.04 7.64 -23.65
CA GLN A 104 -8.69 8.08 -24.88
C GLN A 104 -7.92 7.42 -26.02
N ALA A 105 -8.58 6.51 -26.75
CA ALA A 105 -8.08 6.06 -28.03
C ALA A 105 -7.99 7.31 -28.92
N GLY A 106 -6.76 7.78 -29.15
CA GLY A 106 -6.45 8.80 -30.14
C GLY A 106 -6.49 8.23 -31.55
#